data_AF-G2PXC1-F1
#
_entry.id   AF-G2PXC1-F1
#
_cell.length_a   1.000
_cell.length_b   1.000
_cell.length_c   1.000
_cell.angle_alpha   90.00
_cell.angle_beta   90.00
_cell.angle_gamma   90.00
#
_symmetry.space_group_name_H-M   'P 1'
#
loop_
_entity.id
_entity.type
_entity.pdbx_description
1 polymer ?
#
loop_
_entity_poly.entity_id
_entity_poly.type
_entity_poly.pdbx_seq_one_letter_code
_entity_poly.pdbx_strand_id
1 'polypeptide(L)'
;MSDYIEEMPHDEMVKNYFEGKILLGVEPAAARKFIMSISSQSPNNSFYIVTSMLMSNDNIIALKKAKIFINIVFSLSLVTLFAFIIISIVNFKWIGIVIDIVFIVALIIYSSYVSMGKQTLSRIVIVTILCFLIAFYTKNINDFLFYFIMPLPFLFTRLSYYFSVSFIRNLALKDQGFYIKALNRIIFLKKVKQT
;
A
#
# COMPACT_ATOMS: atom_id res chain seq x y z
N MET A 1 15.87 25.27 5.12
CA MET A 1 15.21 25.06 6.42
C MET A 1 14.32 23.83 6.28
N SER A 2 14.48 22.82 7.14
CA SER A 2 13.69 21.58 7.06
C SER A 2 12.22 21.89 7.33
N ASP A 3 11.31 21.55 6.40
CA ASP A 3 9.85 21.69 6.58
C ASP A 3 9.27 20.60 7.52
N TYR A 4 10.13 19.73 8.06
CA TYR A 4 9.76 18.63 8.94
C TYR A 4 9.68 19.08 10.40
N ILE A 5 8.67 18.57 11.10
CA ILE A 5 8.50 18.79 12.55
C ILE A 5 8.99 17.53 13.25
N GLU A 6 9.98 17.68 14.13
CA GLU A 6 10.62 16.55 14.84
C GLU A 6 9.70 15.96 15.91
N GLU A 7 9.02 16.83 16.68
CA GLU A 7 8.09 16.44 17.73
C GLU A 7 6.94 17.44 17.85
N MET A 8 5.75 16.93 18.15
CA MET A 8 4.54 17.70 18.43
C MET A 8 3.64 16.87 19.36
N PRO A 9 3.08 17.45 20.44
CA PRO A 9 2.09 16.78 21.30
C PRO A 9 0.95 16.20 20.46
N HIS A 10 0.42 15.05 20.88
CA HIS A 10 -0.59 14.32 20.09
C HIS A 10 -1.85 15.16 19.84
N ASP A 11 -2.39 15.81 20.86
CA ASP A 11 -3.58 16.67 20.73
C ASP A 11 -3.34 17.84 19.76
N GLU A 12 -2.15 18.43 19.83
CA GLU A 12 -1.74 19.52 18.94
C GLU A 12 -1.56 19.03 17.49
N MET A 13 -1.00 17.84 17.31
CA MET A 13 -0.87 17.18 16.01
C MET A 13 -2.24 16.89 15.40
N VAL A 14 -3.17 16.33 16.18
CA VAL A 14 -4.53 16.03 15.71
C VAL A 14 -5.24 17.33 15.31
N LYS A 15 -5.19 18.37 16.14
CA LYS A 15 -5.78 19.67 15.85
C LYS A 15 -5.19 20.28 14.56
N ASN A 16 -3.87 20.37 14.47
CA ASN A 16 -3.19 20.97 13.32
C ASN A 16 -3.41 20.16 12.04
N TYR A 17 -3.60 18.84 12.12
CA TYR A 17 -3.92 17.98 10.99
C TYR A 17 -5.32 18.30 10.43
N PHE A 18 -6.33 18.41 11.30
CA PHE A 18 -7.69 18.75 10.88
C PHE A 18 -7.82 20.21 10.42
N GLU A 19 -7.02 21.13 10.97
CA GLU A 19 -6.92 22.51 10.50
C GLU A 19 -6.11 22.65 9.19
N GLY A 20 -5.56 21.56 8.65
CA GLY A 20 -4.78 21.57 7.40
C GLY A 20 -3.43 22.28 7.52
N LYS A 21 -2.93 22.50 8.74
CA LYS A 21 -1.64 23.17 9.01
C LYS A 21 -0.46 22.22 8.86
N ILE A 22 -0.69 20.92 9.06
CA ILE A 22 0.33 19.87 8.92
C ILE A 22 -0.18 18.71 8.07
N LEU A 23 0.76 18.02 7.44
CA LEU A 23 0.57 16.75 6.76
C LEU A 23 1.18 15.62 7.59
N LEU A 24 0.37 14.60 7.84
CA LEU A 24 0.81 13.35 8.44
C LEU A 24 1.35 12.42 7.35
N GLY A 25 2.65 12.51 7.12
CA GLY A 25 3.37 11.66 6.19
C GLY A 25 3.58 10.27 6.76
N VAL A 26 3.43 9.26 5.91
CA VAL A 26 3.66 7.86 6.27
C VAL A 26 4.43 7.22 5.13
N GLU A 27 5.55 6.58 5.44
CA GLU A 27 6.31 5.85 4.42
C GLU A 27 5.59 4.55 4.05
N PRO A 28 5.19 4.33 2.78
CA PRO A 28 4.37 3.19 2.40
C PRO A 28 5.04 1.82 2.63
N ALA A 29 6.33 1.71 2.32
CA ALA A 29 7.09 0.49 2.55
C ALA A 29 7.16 0.15 4.04
N ALA A 30 7.49 1.13 4.88
CA ALA A 30 7.56 0.98 6.33
C ALA A 30 6.19 0.61 6.91
N ALA A 31 5.11 1.28 6.47
CA ALA A 31 3.74 0.99 6.91
C ALA A 31 3.32 -0.44 6.59
N ARG A 32 3.55 -0.90 5.35
CA ARG A 32 3.21 -2.26 4.94
C ARG A 32 4.05 -3.30 5.69
N LYS A 33 5.36 -3.08 5.82
CA LYS A 33 6.28 -3.97 6.56
C LYS A 33 5.87 -4.07 8.02
N PHE A 34 5.53 -2.94 8.64
CA PHE A 34 5.01 -2.91 10.00
C PHE A 34 3.74 -3.76 10.12
N ILE A 35 2.73 -3.53 9.28
CA ILE A 35 1.48 -4.29 9.33
C ILE A 35 1.70 -5.78 9.11
N MET A 36 2.58 -6.17 8.18
CA MET A 36 2.89 -7.58 7.94
C MET A 36 3.61 -8.23 9.13
N SER A 37 4.42 -7.49 9.88
CA SER A 37 5.17 -8.00 11.04
C SER A 37 4.31 -8.40 12.25
N ILE A 38 3.01 -8.07 12.24
CA ILE A 38 2.08 -8.15 13.38
C ILE A 38 1.63 -9.58 13.78
N SER A 39 2.28 -10.64 13.29
CA SER A 39 1.99 -11.99 13.81
C SER A 39 3.13 -13.00 13.74
N SER A 40 4.37 -12.56 13.52
CA SER A 40 5.49 -13.44 13.85
C SER A 40 5.69 -13.34 15.35
N GLN A 41 5.41 -14.41 16.09
CA GLN A 41 5.93 -14.65 17.44
C GLN A 41 7.47 -14.66 17.39
N SER A 42 8.08 -13.53 17.08
CA SER A 42 9.47 -13.28 17.40
C SER A 42 9.45 -12.48 18.69
N PRO A 43 9.74 -13.10 19.85
CA PRO A 43 9.91 -12.38 21.11
C PRO A 43 11.00 -11.29 21.04
N ASN A 44 11.75 -11.20 19.93
CA ASN A 44 12.77 -10.19 19.68
C ASN A 44 12.28 -8.98 18.86
N ASN A 45 11.03 -8.97 18.37
CA ASN A 45 10.50 -7.79 17.69
C ASN A 45 9.96 -6.81 18.74
N SER A 46 10.89 -6.22 19.49
CA SER A 46 10.67 -5.30 20.61
C SER A 46 9.64 -4.21 20.30
N PHE A 47 9.56 -3.78 19.04
CA PHE A 47 8.57 -2.82 18.58
C PHE A 47 7.13 -3.30 18.75
N TYR A 48 6.79 -4.54 18.38
CA TYR A 48 5.41 -5.04 18.51
C TYR A 48 5.01 -5.25 19.96
N ILE A 49 5.88 -5.87 20.76
CA ILE A 49 5.60 -6.13 22.18
C ILE A 49 5.32 -4.80 22.89
N VAL A 50 6.18 -3.81 22.66
CA VAL A 50 6.11 -2.51 23.32
C VAL A 50 4.99 -1.63 22.74
N THR A 51 4.63 -1.77 21.46
CA THR A 51 3.50 -1.04 20.85
C THR A 51 2.15 -1.65 21.25
N SER A 52 2.04 -2.98 21.31
CA SER A 52 0.83 -3.67 21.77
C SER A 52 0.53 -3.43 23.26
N MET A 53 1.54 -3.11 24.09
CA MET A 53 1.37 -2.72 25.49
C MET A 53 0.82 -1.30 25.68
N LEU A 54 0.91 -0.40 24.68
CA LEU A 54 0.43 0.98 24.78
C LEU A 54 -0.82 1.26 23.96
N MET A 55 -1.25 0.31 23.12
CA MET A 55 -2.45 0.45 22.30
C MET A 55 -3.67 -0.08 23.04
N SER A 56 -4.82 0.53 22.82
CA SER A 56 -6.08 -0.02 23.30
C SER A 56 -6.37 -1.41 22.69
N ASN A 57 -7.09 -2.27 23.41
CA ASN A 57 -7.49 -3.59 22.93
C ASN A 57 -8.25 -3.53 21.59
N ASP A 58 -9.10 -2.51 21.39
CA ASP A 58 -9.84 -2.30 20.15
C ASP A 58 -8.92 -2.00 18.97
N ASN A 59 -7.88 -1.20 19.20
CA ASN A 59 -6.88 -0.86 18.18
C ASN A 59 -6.02 -2.08 17.81
N ILE A 60 -5.72 -2.97 18.77
CA ILE A 60 -5.04 -4.25 18.50
C ILE A 60 -5.90 -5.16 17.62
N ILE A 61 -7.20 -5.26 17.88
CA ILE A 61 -8.14 -6.03 17.05
C ILE A 61 -8.23 -5.44 15.64
N ALA A 62 -8.35 -4.12 15.53
CA ALA A 62 -8.39 -3.43 14.24
C ALA A 62 -7.10 -3.67 13.43
N LEU A 63 -5.95 -3.65 14.09
CA LEU A 63 -4.63 -3.89 13.50
C LEU A 63 -4.49 -5.33 12.97
N LYS A 64 -5.00 -6.33 13.71
CA LYS A 64 -5.07 -7.73 13.24
C LYS A 64 -5.96 -7.88 12.01
N LYS A 65 -7.13 -7.24 12.00
CA LYS A 65 -8.04 -7.23 10.84
C LYS A 65 -7.40 -6.56 9.62
N ALA A 66 -6.73 -5.42 9.82
CA ALA A 66 -6.01 -4.72 8.76
C ALA A 66 -4.88 -5.57 8.17
N LYS A 67 -4.14 -6.30 9.01
CA LYS A 67 -3.14 -7.27 8.55
C LYS A 67 -3.74 -8.32 7.64
N ILE A 68 -4.83 -8.97 8.06
CA ILE A 68 -5.50 -10.00 7.24
C ILE A 68 -5.89 -9.41 5.89
N PHE A 69 -6.54 -8.24 5.90
CA PHE A 69 -6.98 -7.57 4.69
C PHE A 69 -5.82 -7.20 3.75
N ILE A 70 -4.77 -6.55 4.26
CA ILE A 70 -3.59 -6.17 3.46
C ILE A 70 -2.86 -7.41 2.93
N ASN A 71 -2.81 -8.49 3.71
CA ASN A 71 -2.23 -9.75 3.25
C ASN A 71 -3.06 -10.37 2.11
N ILE A 72 -4.39 -10.35 2.20
CA ILE A 72 -5.28 -10.80 1.11
C ILE A 72 -5.05 -9.95 -0.14
N VAL A 73 -5.04 -8.62 -0.01
CA VAL A 73 -4.81 -7.71 -1.15
C VAL A 73 -3.44 -7.93 -1.78
N PHE A 74 -2.40 -8.13 -0.97
CA PHE A 74 -1.08 -8.44 -1.51
C PHE A 74 -1.03 -9.83 -2.16
N SER A 75 -1.61 -10.86 -1.56
CA SER A 75 -1.70 -12.18 -2.16
C SER A 75 -2.46 -12.15 -3.49
N LEU A 76 -3.53 -11.36 -3.61
CA LEU A 76 -4.24 -11.15 -4.87
C LEU A 76 -3.32 -10.55 -5.95
N SER A 77 -2.40 -9.65 -5.59
CA SER A 77 -1.40 -9.14 -6.55
C SER A 77 -0.49 -10.25 -7.10
N LEU A 78 -0.09 -11.21 -6.26
CA LEU A 78 0.75 -12.34 -6.67
C LEU A 78 -0.05 -13.34 -7.50
N VAL A 79 -1.26 -13.71 -7.05
CA VAL A 79 -2.14 -14.64 -7.77
C VAL A 79 -2.47 -14.12 -9.16
N THR A 80 -2.80 -12.83 -9.28
CA THR A 80 -3.08 -12.22 -10.59
C THR A 80 -1.84 -12.09 -11.46
N LEU A 81 -0.65 -11.91 -10.88
CA LEU A 81 0.61 -11.95 -11.64
C LEU A 81 0.88 -13.33 -12.21
N PHE A 82 0.70 -14.40 -11.42
CA PHE A 82 0.84 -15.77 -11.91
C PHE A 82 -0.20 -16.09 -13.00
N ALA A 83 -1.45 -15.67 -12.80
CA ALA A 83 -2.48 -15.83 -13.82
C ALA A 83 -2.12 -15.09 -15.12
N PHE A 84 -1.58 -13.87 -15.02
CA PHE A 84 -1.11 -13.11 -16.18
C PHE A 84 -0.05 -13.87 -16.97
N ILE A 85 0.98 -14.39 -16.29
CA ILE A 85 2.08 -15.16 -16.91
C ILE A 85 1.52 -16.39 -17.65
N ILE A 86 0.65 -17.16 -16.99
CA ILE A 86 0.05 -18.36 -17.60
C ILE A 86 -0.74 -17.98 -18.87
N ILE A 87 -1.59 -16.96 -18.80
CA ILE A 87 -2.42 -16.52 -19.92
C ILE A 87 -1.57 -15.95 -21.06
N SER A 88 -0.53 -15.18 -20.73
CA SER A 88 0.42 -14.60 -21.68
C SER A 88 1.14 -15.69 -22.48
N ILE A 89 1.67 -16.73 -21.80
CA ILE A 89 2.32 -17.87 -22.46
C ILE A 89 1.33 -18.67 -23.31
N VAL A 90 0.11 -18.90 -22.84
CA VAL A 90 -0.91 -19.63 -23.61
C VAL A 90 -1.31 -18.86 -24.87
N ASN A 91 -1.49 -17.54 -24.79
CA ASN A 91 -1.97 -16.72 -25.89
C ASN A 91 -0.87 -16.41 -26.93
N PHE A 92 0.37 -16.19 -26.47
CA PHE A 92 1.47 -15.70 -27.32
C PHE A 92 2.67 -16.64 -27.44
N LYS A 93 2.65 -17.81 -26.79
CA LYS A 93 3.73 -18.82 -26.81
C LYS A 93 5.08 -18.21 -26.44
N TRP A 94 6.11 -18.35 -27.30
CA TRP A 94 7.44 -17.80 -27.09
C TRP A 94 7.47 -16.27 -26.95
N ILE A 95 6.57 -15.56 -27.63
CA ILE A 95 6.45 -14.10 -27.52
C ILE A 95 5.92 -13.71 -26.12
N GLY A 96 5.09 -14.57 -25.51
CA GLY A 96 4.57 -14.38 -24.16
C GLY A 96 5.67 -14.25 -23.11
N ILE A 97 6.75 -15.02 -23.24
CA ILE A 97 7.91 -14.94 -22.31
C ILE A 97 8.54 -13.54 -22.34
N VAL A 98 8.70 -12.96 -23.54
CA VAL A 98 9.25 -11.60 -23.68
C VAL A 98 8.31 -10.56 -23.08
N ILE A 99 7.00 -10.71 -23.31
CA ILE A 99 5.95 -9.85 -22.72
C ILE A 99 6.01 -9.91 -21.19
N ASP A 100 6.15 -11.12 -20.62
CA ASP A 100 6.19 -11.33 -19.18
C ASP A 100 7.41 -10.67 -18.53
N ILE A 101 8.58 -10.76 -19.15
CA ILE A 101 9.80 -10.09 -18.66
C ILE A 101 9.58 -8.57 -18.61
N VAL A 102 9.09 -7.97 -19.71
CA VAL A 102 8.82 -6.53 -19.78
C VAL A 102 7.77 -6.13 -18.72
N PHE A 103 6.73 -6.94 -18.56
CA PHE A 103 5.66 -6.71 -17.59
C PHE A 103 6.17 -6.76 -16.14
N ILE A 104 7.00 -7.76 -15.79
CA ILE A 104 7.59 -7.89 -14.46
C ILE A 104 8.50 -6.70 -14.16
N VAL A 105 9.34 -6.26 -15.11
CA VAL A 105 10.19 -5.07 -14.95
C VAL A 105 9.34 -3.83 -14.72
N ALA A 106 8.28 -3.64 -15.51
CA ALA A 106 7.34 -2.54 -15.33
C ALA A 106 6.67 -2.59 -13.94
N LEU A 107 6.27 -3.77 -13.48
CA LEU A 107 5.68 -3.97 -12.15
C LEU A 107 6.66 -3.62 -11.03
N ILE A 108 7.93 -4.00 -11.14
CA ILE A 108 8.97 -3.66 -10.16
C ILE A 108 9.15 -2.15 -10.10
N ILE A 109 9.39 -1.50 -11.24
CA ILE A 109 9.59 -0.04 -11.33
C ILE A 109 8.38 0.70 -10.72
N TYR A 110 7.18 0.27 -11.10
CA TYR A 110 5.95 0.87 -10.61
C TYR A 110 5.76 0.67 -9.10
N SER A 111 6.03 -0.53 -8.60
CA SER A 111 5.99 -0.85 -7.18
C SER A 111 6.96 0.01 -6.38
N SER A 112 8.17 0.26 -6.91
CA SER A 112 9.16 1.16 -6.30
C SER A 112 8.65 2.60 -6.20
N TYR A 113 7.97 3.12 -7.23
CA TYR A 113 7.39 4.47 -7.14
C TYR A 113 6.28 4.56 -6.10
N VAL A 114 5.44 3.53 -6.01
CA VAL A 114 4.37 3.49 -5.01
C VAL A 114 4.95 3.37 -3.60
N SER A 115 6.01 2.58 -3.42
CA SER A 115 6.68 2.43 -2.13
C SER A 115 7.36 3.72 -1.66
N MET A 116 7.75 4.60 -2.60
CA MET A 116 8.32 5.94 -2.33
C MET A 116 7.27 7.04 -2.09
N GLY A 117 5.97 6.70 -1.98
CA GLY A 117 4.93 7.67 -1.59
C GLY A 117 4.14 8.29 -2.74
N LYS A 118 4.42 7.95 -4.02
CA LYS A 118 3.56 8.34 -5.15
C LYS A 118 2.34 7.44 -5.20
N GLN A 119 1.36 7.66 -4.31
CA GLN A 119 0.23 6.74 -4.11
C GLN A 119 -1.05 7.06 -4.92
N THR A 120 -1.05 8.05 -5.81
CA THR A 120 -2.24 8.47 -6.59
C THR A 120 -2.93 7.34 -7.35
N LEU A 121 -4.05 6.82 -6.84
CA LEU A 121 -4.78 5.69 -7.45
C LEU A 121 -5.42 6.01 -8.81
N SER A 122 -5.68 7.29 -9.12
CA SER A 122 -6.41 7.71 -10.33
C SER A 122 -5.83 7.10 -11.61
N ARG A 123 -4.51 7.16 -11.79
CA ARG A 123 -3.86 6.65 -13.01
C ARG A 123 -4.06 5.14 -13.20
N ILE A 124 -3.94 4.35 -12.13
CA ILE A 124 -4.10 2.90 -12.26
C ILE A 124 -5.56 2.52 -12.51
N VAL A 125 -6.50 3.22 -11.85
CA VAL A 125 -7.92 3.00 -12.04
C VAL A 125 -8.32 3.29 -13.49
N ILE A 126 -7.83 4.38 -14.07
CA ILE A 126 -8.08 4.72 -15.48
C ILE A 126 -7.53 3.63 -16.41
N VAL A 127 -6.28 3.18 -16.20
CA VAL A 127 -5.69 2.08 -17.00
C VAL A 127 -6.51 0.80 -16.85
N THR A 128 -6.92 0.44 -15.63
CA THR A 128 -7.76 -0.73 -15.38
C THR A 128 -9.08 -0.65 -16.13
N ILE A 129 -9.76 0.51 -16.12
CA ILE A 129 -11.02 0.72 -16.85
C ILE A 129 -10.81 0.56 -18.35
N LEU A 130 -9.76 1.19 -18.91
CA LEU A 130 -9.44 1.07 -20.34
C LEU A 130 -9.15 -0.38 -20.74
N CYS A 131 -8.36 -1.11 -19.94
CA CYS A 131 -8.10 -2.53 -20.15
C CYS A 131 -9.40 -3.36 -20.13
N PHE A 132 -10.32 -3.09 -19.20
CA PHE A 132 -11.62 -3.77 -19.20
C PHE A 132 -12.47 -3.43 -20.42
N LEU A 133 -12.54 -2.16 -20.83
CA LEU A 133 -13.28 -1.76 -22.03
C LEU A 133 -12.74 -2.47 -23.28
N ILE A 134 -11.41 -2.55 -23.41
CA ILE A 134 -10.76 -3.29 -24.50
C ILE A 134 -11.11 -4.78 -24.39
N ALA A 135 -11.05 -5.37 -23.20
CA ALA A 135 -11.41 -6.77 -22.99
C ALA A 135 -12.83 -7.06 -23.51
N PHE A 136 -13.83 -6.24 -23.15
CA PHE A 136 -15.21 -6.41 -23.62
C PHE A 136 -15.41 -6.18 -25.12
N TYR A 137 -14.51 -5.45 -25.78
CA TYR A 137 -14.53 -5.28 -27.24
C TYR A 137 -13.96 -6.50 -27.97
N THR A 138 -13.11 -7.31 -27.33
CA THR A 138 -12.55 -8.50 -27.95
C THR A 138 -13.59 -9.62 -28.06
N LYS A 139 -13.65 -10.27 -29.23
CA LYS A 139 -14.53 -11.43 -29.47
C LYS A 139 -13.91 -12.76 -29.00
N ASN A 140 -12.62 -12.74 -28.65
CA ASN A 140 -11.85 -13.92 -28.27
C ASN A 140 -11.67 -13.98 -26.76
N ILE A 141 -12.03 -15.12 -26.15
CA ILE A 141 -11.95 -15.33 -24.70
C ILE A 141 -10.52 -15.20 -24.17
N ASN A 142 -9.51 -15.61 -24.95
CA ASN A 142 -8.11 -15.52 -24.52
C ASN A 142 -7.63 -14.07 -24.44
N ASP A 143 -8.01 -13.26 -25.43
CA ASP A 143 -7.69 -11.83 -25.45
C ASP A 143 -8.45 -11.08 -24.35
N PHE A 144 -9.71 -11.43 -24.12
CA PHE A 144 -10.51 -10.93 -23.00
C PHE A 144 -9.77 -11.18 -21.67
N LEU A 145 -9.36 -12.42 -21.41
CA LEU A 145 -8.68 -12.81 -20.17
C LEU A 145 -7.34 -12.08 -20.00
N PHE A 146 -6.59 -11.91 -21.09
CA PHE A 146 -5.31 -11.19 -21.07
C PHE A 146 -5.51 -9.73 -20.65
N TYR A 147 -6.38 -8.98 -21.34
CA TYR A 147 -6.64 -7.58 -21.00
C TYR A 147 -7.32 -7.41 -19.65
N PHE A 148 -8.17 -8.35 -19.24
CA PHE A 148 -8.84 -8.33 -17.94
C PHE A 148 -7.84 -8.47 -16.78
N ILE A 149 -6.87 -9.38 -16.89
CA ILE A 149 -5.91 -9.66 -15.82
C ILE A 149 -4.72 -8.69 -15.82
N MET A 150 -4.30 -8.19 -16.99
CA MET A 150 -3.13 -7.31 -17.15
C MET A 150 -3.03 -6.16 -16.11
N PRO A 151 -4.07 -5.38 -15.78
CA PRO A 151 -3.93 -4.27 -14.84
C PRO A 151 -3.96 -4.71 -13.36
N LEU A 152 -4.42 -5.92 -13.05
CA LEU A 152 -4.73 -6.34 -11.68
C LEU A 152 -3.50 -6.43 -10.75
N PRO A 153 -2.34 -6.98 -11.17
CA PRO A 153 -1.15 -7.03 -10.31
C PRO A 153 -0.71 -5.64 -9.84
N PHE A 154 -0.75 -4.66 -10.74
CA PHE A 154 -0.43 -3.26 -10.44
C PHE A 154 -1.45 -2.63 -9.49
N LEU A 155 -2.74 -2.86 -9.75
CA LEU A 155 -3.83 -2.34 -8.92
C LEU A 155 -3.73 -2.87 -7.48
N PHE A 156 -3.63 -4.19 -7.31
CA PHE A 156 -3.58 -4.81 -5.99
C PHE A 156 -2.29 -4.45 -5.24
N THR A 157 -1.15 -4.35 -5.93
CA THR A 157 0.09 -3.86 -5.30
C THR A 157 -0.11 -2.45 -4.77
N ARG A 158 -0.72 -1.57 -5.57
CA ARG A 158 -0.95 -0.17 -5.17
C ARG A 158 -1.95 -0.04 -4.03
N LEU A 159 -3.03 -0.81 -4.08
CA LEU A 159 -4.02 -0.88 -3.00
C LEU A 159 -3.37 -1.35 -1.69
N SER A 160 -2.48 -2.35 -1.73
CA SER A 160 -1.80 -2.84 -0.52
C SER A 160 -1.04 -1.72 0.21
N TYR A 161 -0.30 -0.88 -0.54
CA TYR A 161 0.42 0.26 0.02
C TYR A 161 -0.50 1.39 0.45
N TYR A 162 -1.54 1.70 -0.33
CA TYR A 162 -2.51 2.74 -0.02
C TYR A 162 -3.27 2.44 1.28
N PHE A 163 -3.77 1.20 1.43
CA PHE A 163 -4.46 0.78 2.64
C PHE A 163 -3.52 0.73 3.83
N SER A 164 -2.27 0.29 3.65
CA SER A 164 -1.28 0.31 4.73
C SER A 164 -1.05 1.72 5.27
N VAL A 165 -0.83 2.69 4.38
CA VAL A 165 -0.63 4.10 4.76
C VAL A 165 -1.88 4.68 5.42
N SER A 166 -3.05 4.47 4.82
CA SER A 166 -4.31 4.99 5.34
C SER A 166 -4.61 4.44 6.73
N PHE A 167 -4.35 3.15 6.95
CA PHE A 167 -4.55 2.51 8.24
C PHE A 167 -3.60 3.08 9.31
N ILE A 168 -2.31 3.19 9.01
CA ILE A 168 -1.32 3.73 9.95
C ILE A 168 -1.59 5.19 10.28
N ARG A 169 -1.98 6.00 9.29
CA ARG A 169 -2.38 7.39 9.49
C ARG A 169 -3.57 7.49 10.44
N ASN A 170 -4.63 6.72 10.18
CA ASN A 170 -5.81 6.69 11.04
C ASN A 170 -5.50 6.21 12.46
N LEU A 171 -4.59 5.25 12.59
CA LEU A 171 -4.17 4.75 13.89
C LEU A 171 -3.43 5.80 14.70
N ALA A 172 -2.52 6.55 14.06
CA ALA A 172 -1.80 7.64 14.71
C ALA A 172 -2.69 8.81 15.12
N LEU A 173 -3.77 9.08 14.39
CA LEU A 173 -4.74 10.10 14.79
C LEU A 173 -5.58 9.68 16.00
N LYS A 174 -5.79 8.37 16.19
CA LYS A 174 -6.67 7.84 17.26
C LYS A 174 -5.93 7.44 18.53
N ASP A 175 -4.66 7.07 18.43
CA ASP A 175 -3.90 6.44 19.51
C ASP A 175 -2.57 7.16 19.72
N GLN A 176 -2.48 7.88 20.85
CA GLN A 176 -1.29 8.63 21.24
C GLN A 176 -0.08 7.71 21.46
N GLY A 177 -0.29 6.54 22.08
CA GLY A 177 0.78 5.58 22.37
C GLY A 177 1.41 5.02 21.09
N PHE A 178 0.59 4.77 20.07
CA PHE A 178 1.05 4.42 18.74
C PHE A 178 1.77 5.58 18.05
N TYR A 179 1.20 6.78 18.06
CA TYR A 179 1.78 7.95 17.40
C TYR A 179 3.20 8.24 17.90
N ILE A 180 3.42 8.32 19.21
CA ILE A 180 4.73 8.62 19.81
C ILE A 180 5.79 7.62 19.35
N LYS A 181 5.44 6.33 19.26
CA LYS A 181 6.38 5.27 18.85
C LYS A 181 6.58 5.17 17.35
N ALA A 182 5.56 5.49 16.57
CA ALA A 182 5.60 5.45 15.12
C ALA A 182 6.27 6.71 14.53
N LEU A 183 6.30 7.81 15.29
CA LEU A 183 7.01 9.04 14.94
C LEU A 183 8.50 8.77 14.69
N ASN A 184 9.06 9.39 13.67
CA ASN A 184 10.45 9.26 13.23
C ASN A 184 10.87 7.85 12.78
N ARG A 185 9.95 6.89 12.71
CA ARG A 185 10.18 5.52 12.20
C ARG A 185 9.32 5.18 10.99
N ILE A 186 8.03 5.48 11.08
CA ILE A 186 7.02 5.16 10.06
C ILE A 186 6.27 6.44 9.67
N ILE A 187 6.14 7.37 10.63
CA ILE A 187 5.38 8.60 10.53
C ILE A 187 6.33 9.78 10.59
N PHE A 188 6.08 10.78 9.75
CA PHE A 188 6.77 12.06 9.76
C PHE A 188 5.76 13.20 9.59
N LEU A 189 6.05 14.33 10.23
CA LEU A 189 5.21 15.53 10.14
C LEU A 189 5.83 16.51 9.17
N LYS A 190 5.00 17.11 8.31
CA LYS A 190 5.42 18.16 7.38
C LYS A 190 4.48 19.35 7.46
N LYS A 191 5.01 20.57 7.54
CA LYS A 191 4.19 21.78 7.48
C LYS A 191 3.58 21.97 6.09
N VAL A 192 2.31 22.39 6.04
CA VAL A 192 1.70 22.82 4.78
C VAL A 192 2.19 24.23 4.50
N LYS A 193 2.90 24.42 3.39
CA LYS A 193 3.20 25.77 2.88
C LYS A 193 1.88 26.37 2.39
N GLN A 194 1.39 27.39 3.09
CA GLN A 194 0.32 28.23 2.59
C GLN A 194 0.89 29.02 1.41
N THR A 195 0.51 28.61 0.20
CA THR A 195 0.73 29.37 -1.04
C THR A 195 -0.41 30.34 -1.26
#